data_AF-A0A924N7T6-F1
#
_entry.id   AF-A0A924N7T6-F1
#
_cell.length_a   1.000
_cell.length_b   1.000
_cell.length_c   1.000
_cell.angle_alpha   90.00
_cell.angle_beta   90.00
_cell.angle_gamma   90.00
#
_symmetry.space_group_name_H-M   'P 1'
#
loop_
_entity.id
_entity.type
_entity.pdbx_description
1 polymer ?
#
loop_
_entity_poly.entity_id
_entity_poly.type
_entity_poly.pdbx_seq_one_letter_code
_entity_poly.pdbx_strand_id
1 'polypeptide(L)'
;TPTTSPSLHLTINGAYNTLNNKVLDLHGTAPFAISGYGASTVQGIVEEGYPVGYLRGANAIFGPDGKIIEIKQLQYLGKPTPDKFGSFGATLGLGSRLTLSTSADYQFGAQQQSFDRAFRFLNGVAGTADYVPAAAVTQYGTRAAVWQLVMNQWVENTDYVAIRTLTVDYKLGDRYLPRLVQGARVSFSVSNPRRWASSHWDPETDLATASEQGGAAIGGYNYATDSSPRTFLFTFRRGF
;
A
#
# COMPACT_ATOMS: atom_id res chain seq x y z
N THR A 1 9.09 -9.73 -54.31
CA THR A 1 8.01 -9.57 -53.32
C THR A 1 8.60 -8.93 -52.08
N PRO A 2 8.30 -7.67 -51.72
CA PRO A 2 8.84 -7.10 -50.50
C PRO A 2 8.07 -7.69 -49.32
N THR A 3 8.72 -8.57 -48.56
CA THR A 3 8.25 -9.00 -47.25
C THR A 3 8.54 -7.87 -46.28
N THR A 4 7.58 -6.98 -46.04
CA THR A 4 7.67 -6.00 -44.95
C THR A 4 7.59 -6.76 -43.64
N SER A 5 8.75 -6.97 -43.00
CA SER A 5 8.79 -7.44 -41.62
C SER A 5 7.91 -6.52 -40.76
N PRO A 6 7.05 -7.05 -39.88
CA PRO A 6 6.22 -6.22 -39.02
C PRO A 6 7.13 -5.31 -38.18
N SER A 7 6.91 -4.00 -38.26
CA SER A 7 7.66 -3.02 -37.48
C SER A 7 7.35 -3.21 -36.00
N LEU A 8 8.40 -3.33 -35.18
CA LEU A 8 8.28 -3.47 -33.74
C LEU A 8 8.80 -2.18 -33.09
N HIS A 9 7.98 -1.58 -32.23
CA HIS A 9 8.33 -0.37 -31.49
C HIS A 9 8.10 -0.59 -30.00
N LEU A 10 9.17 -0.49 -29.20
CA LEU A 10 9.10 -0.63 -27.75
C LEU A 10 9.49 0.70 -27.10
N THR A 11 8.62 1.20 -26.24
CA THR A 11 8.91 2.33 -25.35
C THR A 11 8.85 1.85 -23.92
N ILE A 12 9.87 2.20 -23.14
CA ILE A 12 9.95 1.90 -21.71
C ILE A 12 10.14 3.22 -20.98
N ASN A 13 9.45 3.39 -19.86
CA ASN A 13 9.64 4.50 -18.93
C ASN A 13 9.73 3.97 -17.51
N GLY A 14 10.38 4.74 -16.65
CA GLY A 14 10.45 4.42 -15.23
C GLY A 14 10.84 5.65 -14.41
N ALA A 15 10.41 5.63 -13.15
CA ALA A 15 10.76 6.62 -12.15
C ALA A 15 11.29 5.91 -10.91
N TYR A 16 12.31 6.51 -10.29
CA TYR A 16 12.87 6.07 -9.03
C TYR A 16 13.03 7.30 -8.13
N ASN A 17 12.36 7.27 -6.99
CA ASN A 17 12.33 8.35 -6.03
C ASN A 17 12.81 7.82 -4.68
N THR A 18 13.45 8.69 -3.92
CA THR A 18 13.83 8.44 -2.53
C THR A 18 13.31 9.55 -1.65
N LEU A 19 12.89 9.23 -0.42
CA LEU A 19 12.41 10.20 0.55
C LEU A 19 13.23 10.09 1.83
N ASN A 20 13.82 11.21 2.26
CA ASN A 20 14.36 11.36 3.60
C ASN A 20 13.46 12.33 4.37
N ASN A 21 12.81 11.82 5.41
CA ASN A 21 11.89 12.57 6.25
C ASN A 21 12.42 12.51 7.68
N LYS A 22 12.68 13.69 8.27
CA LYS A 22 13.18 13.83 9.63
C LYS A 22 12.77 15.17 10.22
N VAL A 23 12.23 15.17 11.43
CA VAL A 23 12.02 16.37 12.24
C VAL A 23 13.38 16.84 12.76
N LEU A 24 13.75 18.08 12.43
CA LEU A 24 15.05 18.64 12.77
C LEU A 24 15.03 19.42 14.09
N ASP A 25 14.02 20.26 14.29
CA ASP A 25 13.91 21.18 15.42
C ASP A 25 12.44 21.50 15.67
N LEU A 26 11.99 21.41 16.92
CA LEU A 26 10.66 21.77 17.43
C LEU A 26 10.70 23.03 18.30
N HIS A 27 11.85 23.69 18.38
CA HIS A 27 12.08 24.91 19.15
C HIS A 27 11.64 24.77 20.62
N GLY A 28 11.92 23.62 21.22
CA GLY A 28 11.56 23.29 22.60
C GLY A 28 10.11 22.82 22.80
N THR A 29 9.33 22.68 21.73
CA THR A 29 7.98 22.08 21.80
C THR A 29 8.08 20.58 22.09
N ALA A 30 7.31 20.11 23.06
CA ALA A 30 7.26 18.68 23.39
C ALA A 30 6.68 17.84 22.22
N PRO A 31 7.09 16.57 22.06
CA PRO A 31 6.55 15.71 21.00
C PRO A 31 5.03 15.60 21.06
N PHE A 32 4.38 15.71 19.91
CA PHE A 32 2.92 15.74 19.81
C PHE A 32 2.41 14.83 18.70
N ALA A 33 1.15 14.42 18.80
CA ALA A 33 0.50 13.55 17.85
C ALA A 33 -0.20 14.33 16.75
N ILE A 34 0.00 13.93 15.50
CA ILE A 34 -0.64 14.52 14.31
C ILE A 34 -1.63 13.57 13.64
N SER A 35 -1.55 12.27 13.91
CA SER A 35 -2.48 11.26 13.37
C SER A 35 -2.63 10.07 14.31
N GLY A 36 -3.54 9.15 13.95
CA GLY A 36 -3.75 7.91 14.68
C GLY A 36 -4.72 8.08 15.86
N TYR A 37 -4.47 7.31 16.92
CA TYR A 37 -5.36 7.20 18.08
C TYR A 37 -4.66 7.72 19.35
N GLY A 38 -5.20 7.37 20.52
CA GLY A 38 -4.62 7.76 21.80
C GLY A 38 -3.29 7.07 22.11
N ALA A 39 -2.57 7.60 23.10
CA ALA A 39 -1.29 7.09 23.60
C ALA A 39 -1.31 5.62 24.05
N SER A 40 -2.49 5.09 24.40
CA SER A 40 -2.69 3.68 24.77
C SER A 40 -2.80 2.73 23.58
N THR A 41 -2.85 3.25 22.35
CA THR A 41 -2.98 2.46 21.11
C THR A 41 -1.76 2.72 20.23
N VAL A 42 -1.93 3.45 19.12
CA VAL A 42 -0.82 3.87 18.24
C VAL A 42 -1.08 5.29 17.75
N GLN A 43 -0.01 6.07 17.66
CA GLN A 43 -0.04 7.49 17.30
C GLN A 43 0.94 7.77 16.17
N GLY A 44 0.63 8.76 15.34
CA GLY A 44 1.55 9.34 14.38
C GLY A 44 2.18 10.57 15.00
N ILE A 45 3.48 10.54 15.24
CA ILE A 45 4.14 11.52 16.12
C ILE A 45 5.09 12.42 15.34
N VAL A 46 5.16 13.67 15.80
CA VAL A 46 6.23 14.61 15.48
C VAL A 46 7.19 14.68 16.66
N GLU A 47 8.44 14.27 16.45
CA GLU A 47 9.50 14.26 17.45
C GLU A 47 10.86 14.45 16.77
N GLU A 48 11.69 15.33 17.32
CA GLU A 48 13.04 15.59 16.81
C GLU A 48 13.83 14.29 16.67
N GLY A 49 14.56 14.14 15.56
CA GLY A 49 15.34 12.94 15.31
C GLY A 49 14.61 11.85 14.54
N TYR A 50 13.28 11.86 14.50
CA TYR A 50 12.44 10.84 13.86
C TYR A 50 11.74 11.35 12.59
N PRO A 51 11.26 10.46 11.71
CA PRO A 51 10.37 10.84 10.63
C PRO A 51 9.07 11.45 11.15
N VAL A 52 8.57 12.48 10.47
CA VAL A 52 7.25 13.07 10.73
C VAL A 52 6.20 11.96 10.61
N GLY A 53 5.35 11.85 11.63
CA GLY A 53 4.24 10.90 11.64
C GLY A 53 4.65 9.44 11.85
N TYR A 54 5.83 9.17 12.41
CA TYR A 54 6.22 7.80 12.74
C TYR A 54 5.22 7.15 13.71
N LEU A 55 5.08 5.83 13.63
CA LEU A 55 4.17 5.04 14.45
C LEU A 55 4.75 4.88 15.85
N ARG A 56 4.10 5.45 16.86
CA ARG A 56 4.46 5.33 18.27
C ARG A 56 3.42 4.55 19.05
N GLY A 57 3.83 3.56 19.84
CA GLY A 57 2.92 2.77 20.66
C GLY A 57 3.62 1.83 21.65
N ALA A 58 2.88 0.86 22.17
CA ALA A 58 3.42 -0.14 23.09
C ALA A 58 4.28 -1.19 22.35
N ASN A 59 5.51 -1.41 22.85
CA ASN A 59 6.40 -2.46 22.37
C ASN A 59 6.52 -3.56 23.43
N ALA A 60 5.82 -4.68 23.21
CA ALA A 60 5.92 -5.86 24.05
C ALA A 60 7.14 -6.70 23.67
N ILE A 61 7.92 -7.08 24.68
CA ILE A 61 9.05 -8.01 24.56
C ILE A 61 8.60 -9.36 25.10
N PHE A 62 8.69 -10.38 24.26
CA PHE A 62 8.32 -11.75 24.60
C PHE A 62 9.54 -12.56 25.05
N GLY A 63 9.37 -13.32 26.13
CA GLY A 63 10.35 -14.29 26.59
C GLY A 63 10.30 -15.59 25.77
N PRO A 64 11.25 -16.52 25.99
CA PRO A 64 11.30 -17.80 25.29
C PRO A 64 10.06 -18.69 25.49
N ASP A 65 9.32 -18.49 26.58
CA ASP A 65 8.08 -19.20 26.90
C ASP A 65 6.83 -18.54 26.28
N GLY A 66 7.00 -17.48 25.48
CA GLY A 66 5.92 -16.73 24.87
C GLY A 66 5.17 -15.79 25.82
N LYS A 67 5.61 -15.62 27.08
CA LYS A 67 5.04 -14.59 27.97
C LYS A 67 5.65 -13.23 27.67
N ILE A 68 4.93 -12.18 28.03
CA ILE A 68 5.47 -10.81 27.97
C ILE A 68 6.32 -10.59 29.22
N ILE A 69 7.60 -10.27 29.01
CA ILE A 69 8.56 -10.00 30.09
C ILE A 69 8.72 -8.50 30.35
N GLU A 70 8.45 -7.66 29.34
CA GLU A 70 8.55 -6.20 29.45
C GLU A 70 7.60 -5.55 28.44
N ILE A 71 6.99 -4.44 28.82
CA ILE A 71 6.23 -3.57 27.91
C ILE A 71 6.82 -2.18 27.98
N LYS A 72 7.41 -1.73 26.87
CA LYS A 72 7.92 -0.37 26.73
C LYS A 72 6.84 0.48 26.10
N GLN A 73 6.33 1.46 26.84
CA GLN A 73 5.30 2.38 26.34
C GLN A 73 5.92 3.47 25.48
N LEU A 74 5.12 4.03 24.56
CA LEU A 74 5.47 5.18 23.72
C LEU A 74 6.78 4.98 22.92
N GLN A 75 6.98 3.80 22.37
CA GLN A 75 8.17 3.47 21.58
C GLN A 75 7.94 3.65 20.09
N TYR A 76 9.03 3.90 19.34
CA TYR A 76 9.04 3.81 17.89
C TYR A 76 8.72 2.39 17.42
N LEU A 77 7.69 2.25 16.59
CA LEU A 77 7.26 0.97 16.02
C LEU A 77 7.52 0.87 14.51
N GLY A 78 7.59 1.99 13.80
CA GLY A 78 7.80 2.03 12.35
C GLY A 78 7.52 3.42 11.78
N LYS A 79 7.63 3.56 10.46
CA LYS A 79 7.30 4.80 9.75
C LYS A 79 6.38 4.54 8.56
N PRO A 80 5.36 5.37 8.33
CA PRO A 80 4.44 5.19 7.21
C PRO A 80 5.01 5.62 5.86
N THR A 81 6.05 6.45 5.87
CA THR A 81 6.66 6.98 4.64
C THR A 81 7.68 6.00 4.06
N PRO A 82 7.60 5.63 2.77
CA PRO A 82 8.56 4.73 2.14
C PRO A 82 9.92 5.41 1.94
N ASP A 83 10.99 4.61 1.95
CA ASP A 83 12.34 5.07 1.62
C ASP A 83 12.53 5.22 0.12
N LYS A 84 11.90 4.32 -0.66
CA LYS A 84 12.04 4.21 -2.10
C LYS A 84 10.69 3.92 -2.72
N PHE A 85 10.35 4.63 -3.80
CA PHE A 85 9.11 4.40 -4.51
C PHE A 85 9.22 4.91 -5.94
N GLY A 86 8.34 4.43 -6.80
CA GLY A 86 8.33 4.87 -8.18
C GLY A 86 7.40 4.06 -9.04
N SER A 87 7.62 4.16 -10.34
CA SER A 87 6.77 3.57 -11.35
C SER A 87 7.58 3.02 -12.51
N PHE A 88 6.97 2.13 -13.27
CA PHE A 88 7.48 1.57 -14.50
C PHE A 88 6.34 1.46 -15.51
N GLY A 89 6.64 1.71 -16.78
CA GLY A 89 5.69 1.53 -17.86
C GLY A 89 6.37 1.02 -19.12
N ALA A 90 5.64 0.21 -19.88
CA ALA A 90 6.08 -0.24 -21.18
C ALA A 90 4.94 -0.18 -22.19
N THR A 91 5.26 0.15 -23.44
CA THR A 91 4.34 0.12 -24.58
C THR A 91 5.02 -0.55 -25.76
N LEU A 92 4.41 -1.61 -26.27
CA LEU A 92 4.86 -2.38 -27.42
C LEU A 92 3.86 -2.22 -28.57
N GLY A 93 4.31 -1.60 -29.66
CA GLY A 93 3.61 -1.57 -30.95
C GLY A 93 4.05 -2.72 -31.85
N LEU A 94 3.10 -3.48 -32.37
CA LEU A 94 3.29 -4.57 -33.32
C LEU A 94 2.62 -4.20 -34.65
N GLY A 95 3.45 -3.90 -35.65
CA GLY A 95 3.00 -3.33 -36.92
C GLY A 95 2.31 -1.98 -36.72
N SER A 96 1.27 -1.72 -37.52
CA SER A 96 0.53 -0.44 -37.49
C SER A 96 -0.82 -0.52 -36.76
N ARG A 97 -1.14 -1.66 -36.13
CA ARG A 97 -2.49 -1.93 -35.63
C ARG A 97 -2.59 -2.38 -34.19
N LEU A 98 -1.61 -3.10 -33.66
CA LEU A 98 -1.69 -3.67 -32.32
C LEU A 98 -0.75 -2.94 -31.38
N THR A 99 -1.28 -2.49 -30.24
CA THR A 99 -0.50 -1.91 -29.15
C THR A 99 -0.81 -2.64 -27.86
N LEU A 100 0.23 -3.03 -27.15
CA LEU A 100 0.18 -3.58 -25.79
C LEU A 100 0.82 -2.56 -24.85
N SER A 101 0.19 -2.22 -23.74
CA SER A 101 0.79 -1.34 -22.74
C SER A 101 0.56 -1.83 -21.32
N THR A 102 1.52 -1.52 -20.45
CA THR A 102 1.47 -1.82 -19.01
C THR A 102 1.97 -0.63 -18.21
N SER A 103 1.43 -0.46 -17.02
CA SER A 103 1.99 0.41 -15.98
C SER A 103 2.02 -0.31 -14.65
N ALA A 104 3.03 -0.01 -13.83
CA ALA A 104 3.25 -0.60 -12.52
C ALA A 104 3.85 0.44 -11.57
N ASP A 105 3.57 0.30 -10.28
CA ASP A 105 4.17 1.09 -9.21
C ASP A 105 4.82 0.18 -8.18
N TYR A 106 5.76 0.73 -7.42
CA TYR A 106 6.38 0.05 -6.28
C TYR A 106 6.66 1.01 -5.13
N GLN A 107 6.70 0.46 -3.92
CA GLN A 107 7.24 1.14 -2.75
C GLN A 107 8.01 0.16 -1.85
N PHE A 108 9.03 0.66 -1.17
CA PHE A 108 9.84 -0.10 -0.20
C PHE A 108 10.24 0.77 1.00
N GLY A 109 10.28 0.18 2.19
CA GLY A 109 10.76 0.77 3.44
C GLY A 109 9.68 1.43 4.30
N ALA A 110 8.40 1.26 3.96
CA ALA A 110 7.28 1.74 4.76
C ALA A 110 6.76 0.64 5.71
N GLN A 111 6.17 1.08 6.82
CA GLN A 111 5.40 0.25 7.75
C GLN A 111 4.06 0.88 8.05
N GLN A 112 3.06 0.03 8.28
CA GLN A 112 1.73 0.47 8.69
C GLN A 112 1.21 -0.41 9.82
N GLN A 113 0.37 0.16 10.67
CA GLN A 113 -0.43 -0.54 11.66
C GLN A 113 -1.62 -1.24 11.00
N SER A 114 -1.76 -2.53 11.24
CA SER A 114 -2.93 -3.34 10.88
C SER A 114 -3.97 -3.36 11.99
N PHE A 115 -4.93 -2.44 11.93
CA PHE A 115 -6.10 -2.57 12.80
C PHE A 115 -6.97 -3.75 12.40
N ASP A 116 -7.03 -4.13 11.11
CA ASP A 116 -7.78 -5.29 10.68
C ASP A 116 -7.28 -6.57 11.38
N ARG A 117 -5.96 -6.83 11.39
CA ARG A 117 -5.40 -7.98 12.13
C ARG A 117 -5.63 -7.84 13.64
N ALA A 118 -5.39 -6.64 14.17
CA ALA A 118 -5.55 -6.38 15.60
C ALA A 118 -6.99 -6.67 16.06
N PHE A 119 -8.00 -6.21 15.31
CA PHE A 119 -9.41 -6.44 15.64
C PHE A 119 -9.87 -7.87 15.38
N ARG A 120 -9.37 -8.52 14.32
CA ARG A 120 -9.67 -9.95 14.10
C ARG A 120 -9.12 -10.80 15.25
N PHE A 121 -7.93 -10.50 15.76
CA PHE A 121 -7.40 -11.12 16.97
C PHE A 121 -8.27 -10.81 18.19
N LEU A 122 -8.58 -9.53 18.43
CA LEU A 122 -9.40 -9.10 19.57
C LEU A 122 -10.74 -9.84 19.64
N ASN A 123 -11.40 -10.00 18.49
CA ASN A 123 -12.70 -10.66 18.36
C ASN A 123 -12.62 -12.19 18.20
N GLY A 124 -11.43 -12.78 18.28
CA GLY A 124 -11.25 -14.23 18.22
C GLY A 124 -11.63 -14.87 16.89
N VAL A 125 -11.45 -14.15 15.77
CA VAL A 125 -11.70 -14.68 14.43
C VAL A 125 -10.81 -15.91 14.18
N ALA A 126 -11.36 -16.95 13.55
CA ALA A 126 -10.62 -18.16 13.22
C ALA A 126 -9.32 -17.85 12.45
N GLY A 127 -8.23 -18.53 12.79
CA GLY A 127 -6.91 -18.32 12.19
C GLY A 127 -6.10 -17.15 12.78
N THR A 128 -6.58 -16.49 13.84
CA THR A 128 -5.85 -15.39 14.50
C THR A 128 -5.23 -15.76 15.85
N ALA A 129 -5.45 -16.99 16.34
CA ALA A 129 -5.02 -17.41 17.67
C ALA A 129 -3.50 -17.26 17.89
N ASP A 130 -2.71 -17.46 16.84
CA ASP A 130 -1.25 -17.42 16.89
C ASP A 130 -0.66 -16.05 16.59
N TYR A 131 -1.49 -15.01 16.38
CA TYR A 131 -0.98 -13.65 16.17
C TYR A 131 -0.28 -13.09 17.42
N VAL A 132 -0.69 -13.54 18.60
CA VAL A 132 -0.05 -13.25 19.88
C VAL A 132 0.19 -14.58 20.57
N PRO A 133 1.38 -14.83 21.14
CA PRO A 133 1.65 -16.06 21.86
C PRO A 133 0.57 -16.39 22.90
N ALA A 134 0.10 -17.65 22.90
CA ALA A 134 -0.96 -18.09 23.80
C ALA A 134 -0.61 -17.86 25.28
N ALA A 135 0.66 -18.03 25.65
CA ALA A 135 1.14 -17.79 27.01
C ALA A 135 0.97 -16.33 27.46
N ALA A 136 1.14 -15.35 26.56
CA ALA A 136 0.87 -13.95 26.85
C ALA A 136 -0.64 -13.70 27.03
N VAL A 137 -1.50 -14.32 26.21
CA VAL A 137 -2.96 -14.21 26.39
C VAL A 137 -3.38 -14.79 27.74
N THR A 138 -2.83 -15.94 28.15
CA THR A 138 -3.08 -16.53 29.46
C THR A 138 -2.56 -15.67 30.61
N GLN A 139 -1.36 -15.07 30.48
CA GLN A 139 -0.77 -14.18 31.48
C GLN A 139 -1.67 -12.99 31.81
N TYR A 140 -2.35 -12.42 30.81
CA TYR A 140 -3.26 -11.28 30.97
C TYR A 140 -4.74 -11.69 31.00
N GLY A 141 -5.04 -13.00 31.00
CA GLY A 141 -6.37 -13.59 31.13
C GLY A 141 -7.24 -13.50 29.87
N THR A 142 -7.20 -12.41 29.10
CA THR A 142 -8.05 -12.23 27.92
C THR A 142 -7.32 -11.58 26.75
N ARG A 143 -7.85 -11.78 25.53
CA ARG A 143 -7.39 -11.09 24.32
C ARG A 143 -7.47 -9.57 24.46
N ALA A 144 -8.58 -9.08 25.02
CA ALA A 144 -8.80 -7.64 25.22
C ALA A 144 -7.74 -7.04 26.16
N ALA A 145 -7.38 -7.74 27.23
CA ALA A 145 -6.38 -7.28 28.20
C ALA A 145 -4.97 -7.16 27.61
N VAL A 146 -4.60 -8.03 26.67
CA VAL A 146 -3.27 -7.99 26.01
C VAL A 146 -3.26 -7.13 24.75
N TRP A 147 -4.41 -6.88 24.12
CA TRP A 147 -4.52 -6.29 22.79
C TRP A 147 -3.75 -4.97 22.61
N GLN A 148 -3.91 -4.01 23.54
CA GLN A 148 -3.20 -2.72 23.53
C GLN A 148 -1.74 -2.80 23.98
N LEU A 149 -1.35 -3.88 24.64
CA LEU A 149 0.01 -4.05 25.16
C LEU A 149 0.99 -4.50 24.09
N VAL A 150 0.49 -5.07 22.99
CA VAL A 150 1.27 -5.70 21.93
C VAL A 150 1.15 -4.94 20.60
N MET A 151 1.07 -3.60 20.65
CA MET A 151 0.87 -2.78 19.45
C MET A 151 1.95 -3.01 18.38
N ASN A 152 3.18 -3.33 18.79
CA ASN A 152 4.26 -3.76 17.90
C ASN A 152 3.94 -4.99 17.03
N GLN A 153 3.07 -5.90 17.47
CA GLN A 153 2.67 -7.09 16.68
C GLN A 153 1.77 -6.76 15.50
N TRP A 154 1.17 -5.57 15.51
CA TRP A 154 0.24 -5.12 14.49
C TRP A 154 0.90 -4.24 13.43
N VAL A 155 2.18 -3.88 13.60
CA VAL A 155 2.94 -3.13 12.60
C VAL A 155 3.58 -4.09 11.61
N GLU A 156 3.33 -3.89 10.32
CA GLU A 156 3.92 -4.69 9.26
C GLU A 156 4.64 -3.82 8.24
N ASN A 157 5.64 -4.40 7.57
CA ASN A 157 6.20 -3.81 6.36
C ASN A 157 5.12 -3.80 5.26
N THR A 158 5.09 -2.72 4.49
CA THR A 158 4.09 -2.48 3.44
C THR A 158 4.74 -2.33 2.06
N ASP A 159 5.86 -3.01 1.86
CA ASP A 159 6.56 -3.07 0.59
C ASP A 159 5.67 -3.73 -0.46
N TYR A 160 5.63 -3.16 -1.66
CA TYR A 160 4.86 -3.74 -2.74
C TYR A 160 5.42 -3.47 -4.13
N VAL A 161 4.99 -4.32 -5.06
CA VAL A 161 4.98 -4.06 -6.50
C VAL A 161 3.57 -4.33 -7.00
N ALA A 162 2.98 -3.37 -7.70
CA ALA A 162 1.60 -3.42 -8.18
C ALA A 162 1.57 -3.16 -9.68
N ILE A 163 0.98 -4.06 -10.46
CA ILE A 163 0.61 -3.76 -11.84
C ILE A 163 -0.67 -2.92 -11.78
N ARG A 164 -0.61 -1.70 -12.31
CA ARG A 164 -1.72 -0.74 -12.30
C ARG A 164 -2.65 -0.94 -13.47
N THR A 165 -2.09 -1.09 -14.66
CA THR A 165 -2.89 -1.30 -15.87
C THR A 165 -2.19 -2.26 -16.82
N LEU A 166 -2.99 -3.10 -17.48
CA LEU A 166 -2.62 -3.85 -18.66
C LEU A 166 -3.64 -3.50 -19.74
N THR A 167 -3.19 -3.04 -20.89
CA THR A 167 -4.08 -2.64 -21.99
C THR A 167 -3.64 -3.28 -23.30
N VAL A 168 -4.63 -3.79 -24.04
CA VAL A 168 -4.51 -4.21 -25.42
C VAL A 168 -5.36 -3.29 -26.26
N ASP A 169 -4.79 -2.77 -27.33
CA ASP A 169 -5.46 -1.89 -28.27
C ASP A 169 -5.25 -2.37 -29.70
N TYR A 170 -6.33 -2.44 -30.46
CA TYR A 170 -6.30 -2.86 -31.87
C TYR A 170 -7.05 -1.87 -32.76
N LYS A 171 -6.34 -1.31 -33.74
CA LYS A 171 -6.91 -0.51 -34.83
C LYS A 171 -7.47 -1.45 -35.91
N LEU A 172 -8.77 -1.37 -36.14
CA LEU A 172 -9.44 -2.10 -37.21
C LEU A 172 -8.93 -1.61 -38.57
N GLY A 173 -8.67 -2.54 -39.49
CA GLY A 173 -8.23 -2.19 -40.84
C GLY A 173 -9.37 -1.64 -41.68
N ASP A 174 -9.09 -0.62 -42.48
CA ASP A 174 -10.07 0.12 -43.29
C ASP A 174 -10.92 -0.78 -44.19
N ARG A 175 -10.37 -1.91 -44.66
CA ARG A 175 -11.08 -2.91 -45.47
C ARG A 175 -12.32 -3.52 -44.80
N TYR A 176 -12.39 -3.45 -43.47
CA TYR A 176 -13.51 -3.97 -42.68
C TYR A 176 -14.47 -2.88 -42.23
N LEU A 177 -14.22 -1.62 -42.59
CA LEU A 177 -15.00 -0.47 -42.16
C LEU A 177 -15.90 0.02 -43.29
N PRO A 178 -17.16 0.40 -43.00
CA PRO A 178 -18.02 1.08 -43.96
C PRO A 178 -17.36 2.38 -44.45
N ARG A 179 -17.67 2.82 -45.68
CA ARG A 179 -17.10 4.05 -46.29
C ARG A 179 -17.28 5.33 -45.46
N LEU A 180 -18.27 5.36 -44.56
CA LEU A 180 -18.59 6.49 -43.68
C LEU A 180 -17.83 6.46 -42.34
N VAL A 181 -16.94 5.49 -42.12
CA VAL A 181 -16.17 5.34 -40.88
C VAL A 181 -14.70 5.60 -41.17
N GLN A 182 -14.18 6.72 -40.66
CA GLN A 182 -12.78 7.14 -40.87
C GLN A 182 -11.78 6.31 -40.04
N GLY A 183 -12.26 5.53 -39.07
CA GLY A 183 -11.45 4.60 -38.30
C GLY A 183 -12.22 3.99 -37.14
N ALA A 184 -11.82 2.79 -36.73
CA ALA A 184 -12.36 2.16 -35.55
C ALA A 184 -11.29 1.42 -34.75
N ARG A 185 -11.49 1.35 -33.44
CA ARG A 185 -10.54 0.83 -32.47
C ARG A 185 -11.27 0.02 -31.42
N VAL A 186 -10.72 -1.14 -31.10
CA VAL A 186 -11.16 -2.00 -30.01
C VAL A 186 -10.04 -2.01 -28.98
N SER A 187 -10.38 -1.79 -27.72
CA SER A 187 -9.43 -1.86 -26.62
C SER A 187 -10.00 -2.66 -25.46
N PHE A 188 -9.12 -3.40 -24.79
CA PHE A 188 -9.40 -4.08 -23.55
C PHE A 188 -8.36 -3.66 -22.52
N SER A 189 -8.80 -3.24 -21.34
CA SER A 189 -7.93 -2.82 -20.24
C SER A 189 -8.30 -3.53 -18.95
N VAL A 190 -7.28 -3.91 -18.18
CA VAL A 190 -7.42 -4.45 -16.83
C VAL A 190 -6.72 -3.52 -15.85
N SER A 191 -7.45 -2.99 -14.88
CA SER A 191 -6.93 -2.14 -13.81
C SER A 191 -6.69 -2.94 -12.53
N ASN A 192 -5.59 -2.66 -11.85
CA ASN A 192 -5.10 -3.36 -10.65
C ASN A 192 -5.05 -4.90 -10.77
N PRO A 193 -4.64 -5.50 -11.90
CA PRO A 193 -4.74 -6.95 -12.10
C PRO A 193 -4.00 -7.77 -11.04
N ARG A 194 -2.86 -7.28 -10.54
CA ARG A 194 -2.04 -8.00 -9.57
C ARG A 194 -1.19 -7.06 -8.73
N ARG A 195 -1.09 -7.37 -7.45
CA ARG A 195 -0.13 -6.80 -6.49
C ARG A 195 0.56 -7.92 -5.74
N TRP A 196 1.85 -7.72 -5.48
CA TRP A 196 2.65 -8.46 -4.52
C TRP A 196 3.00 -7.51 -3.39
N ALA A 197 2.66 -7.87 -2.16
CA ALA A 197 2.92 -7.07 -0.97
C ALA A 197 3.56 -7.95 0.11
N SER A 198 4.38 -7.35 0.97
CA SER A 198 4.91 -8.03 2.16
C SER A 198 3.92 -8.09 3.32
N SER A 199 2.94 -7.18 3.34
CA SER A 199 1.84 -7.15 4.30
C SER A 199 0.77 -8.21 4.02
N HIS A 200 0.01 -8.59 5.05
CA HIS A 200 -1.12 -9.51 4.92
C HIS A 200 -2.38 -8.91 4.24
N TRP A 201 -2.38 -7.60 3.96
CA TRP A 201 -3.46 -6.87 3.29
C TRP A 201 -2.91 -6.01 2.15
N ASP A 202 -3.79 -5.30 1.44
CA ASP A 202 -3.39 -4.30 0.42
C ASP A 202 -2.75 -3.06 1.08
N PRO A 203 -1.42 -2.86 0.98
CA PRO A 203 -0.72 -1.78 1.67
C PRO A 203 -1.10 -0.37 1.18
N GLU A 204 -1.87 -0.27 0.09
CA GLU A 204 -2.39 0.99 -0.41
C GLU A 204 -3.75 1.37 0.18
N THR A 205 -4.26 0.53 1.08
CA THR A 205 -5.40 0.87 1.89
C THR A 205 -4.95 1.51 3.19
N ASP A 206 -5.22 2.80 3.30
CA ASP A 206 -4.70 3.63 4.37
C ASP A 206 -5.77 4.61 4.87
N LEU A 207 -5.88 4.70 6.18
CA LEU A 207 -6.66 5.69 6.90
C LEU A 207 -5.71 6.80 7.34
N ALA A 208 -5.60 7.85 6.52
CA ALA A 208 -4.95 9.08 6.91
C ALA A 208 -5.95 9.97 7.67
N THR A 209 -5.72 10.15 8.97
CA THR A 209 -6.49 11.07 9.83
C THR A 209 -5.59 12.15 10.40
N ALA A 210 -6.11 13.35 10.59
CA ALA A 210 -5.45 14.40 11.35
C ALA A 210 -6.04 14.44 12.77
N SER A 211 -5.21 14.73 13.77
CA SER A 211 -5.66 14.91 15.16
C SER A 211 -6.63 16.08 15.32
N GLU A 212 -6.54 17.08 14.44
CA GLU A 212 -7.27 18.34 14.51
C GLU A 212 -7.75 18.80 13.13
N GLN A 213 -8.78 19.63 13.09
CA GLN A 213 -9.29 20.21 11.85
C GLN A 213 -8.23 21.12 11.21
N GLY A 214 -7.91 20.86 9.94
CA GLY A 214 -6.85 21.59 9.22
C GLY A 214 -5.43 21.15 9.61
N GLY A 215 -5.28 20.12 10.45
CA GLY A 215 -4.00 19.54 10.81
C GLY A 215 -3.38 18.69 9.70
N ALA A 216 -2.08 18.41 9.84
CA ALA A 216 -1.38 17.49 8.95
C ALA A 216 -1.77 16.05 9.26
N ALA A 217 -2.16 15.28 8.24
CA ALA A 217 -2.36 13.85 8.34
C ALA A 217 -1.20 13.15 7.63
N ILE A 218 -0.59 12.20 8.34
CA ILE A 218 0.24 11.18 7.71
C ILE A 218 -0.48 9.86 7.92
N GLY A 219 -0.56 9.10 6.83
CA GLY A 219 -1.04 7.73 6.80
C GLY A 219 -0.29 6.79 7.74
N GLY A 220 -0.55 5.51 7.62
CA GLY A 220 0.07 4.50 8.46
C GLY A 220 -0.89 3.51 9.08
N TYR A 221 -2.18 3.57 8.74
CA TYR A 221 -3.21 2.85 9.48
C TYR A 221 -4.15 2.14 8.53
N ASN A 222 -4.07 0.82 8.51
CA ASN A 222 -5.06 0.00 7.86
C ASN A 222 -6.21 -0.23 8.85
N TYR A 223 -7.36 0.45 8.65
CA TYR A 223 -8.55 0.34 9.49
C TYR A 223 -9.81 0.17 8.64
N ALA A 224 -10.49 -0.98 8.76
CA ALA A 224 -11.76 -1.26 8.10
C ALA A 224 -11.69 -0.99 6.58
N THR A 225 -10.63 -1.48 5.97
CA THR A 225 -10.29 -1.11 4.60
C THR A 225 -10.74 -2.13 3.57
N ASP A 226 -11.13 -1.63 2.41
CA ASP A 226 -11.31 -2.44 1.22
C ASP A 226 -10.20 -2.18 0.21
N SER A 227 -9.61 -3.27 -0.31
CA SER A 227 -8.63 -3.17 -1.39
C SER A 227 -9.25 -2.58 -2.64
N SER A 228 -8.45 -1.86 -3.44
CA SER A 228 -8.92 -1.38 -4.73
C SER A 228 -9.36 -2.56 -5.63
N PRO A 229 -10.55 -2.51 -6.25
CA PRO A 229 -11.05 -3.62 -7.04
C PRO A 229 -10.24 -3.82 -8.31
N ARG A 230 -10.28 -5.05 -8.82
CA ARG A 230 -9.81 -5.38 -10.18
C ARG A 230 -10.90 -5.07 -11.17
N THR A 231 -10.62 -4.21 -12.15
CA THR A 231 -11.61 -3.76 -13.13
C THR A 231 -11.24 -4.23 -14.52
N PHE A 232 -12.22 -4.71 -15.28
CA PHE A 232 -12.06 -5.12 -16.67
C PHE A 232 -12.92 -4.19 -17.54
N LEU A 233 -12.31 -3.53 -18.51
CA LEU A 233 -12.98 -2.57 -19.38
C LEU A 233 -12.77 -2.93 -20.84
N PHE A 234 -13.87 -3.13 -21.56
CA PHE A 234 -13.87 -3.23 -23.02
C PHE A 234 -14.37 -1.91 -23.62
N THR A 235 -13.64 -1.38 -24.59
CA THR A 235 -13.98 -0.11 -25.25
C THR A 235 -13.99 -0.30 -26.76
N PHE A 236 -15.04 0.19 -27.41
CA PHE A 236 -15.11 0.37 -28.86
C PHE A 236 -15.21 1.85 -29.19
N ARG A 237 -14.29 2.36 -30.01
CA ARG A 237 -14.29 3.76 -30.48
C ARG A 237 -14.37 3.77 -32.00
N ARG A 238 -15.24 4.62 -32.56
CA ARG A 238 -15.35 4.89 -34.00
C ARG A 238 -15.26 6.39 -34.29
N GLY A 239 -14.57 6.75 -35.37
CA GLY A 239 -14.59 8.09 -35.96
C GLY A 239 -15.48 8.11 -37.20
N PHE A 240 -16.21 9.21 -37.41
CA PHE A 240 -17.05 9.48 -38.57
C PHE A 240 -16.40 10.54 -39.45
#